data_AF-A0A7T8HHM9-F1
#
_entry.id   AF-A0A7T8HHM9-F1
#
_cell.length_a   1.000
_cell.length_b   1.000
_cell.length_c   1.000
_cell.angle_alpha   90.00
_cell.angle_beta   90.00
_cell.angle_gamma   90.00
#
_symmetry.space_group_name_H-M   'P 1'
#
loop_
_entity.id
_entity.type
_entity.pdbx_description
1 polymer ?
#
loop_
_entity_poly.entity_id
_entity_poly.type
_entity_poly.pdbx_seq_one_letter_code
_entity_poly.pdbx_strand_id
1 'polypeptide(L)'
;TPDFRSYFLIRIKLARTVNEIYGDLLSTFPDSCPGLSTLQRWHTEFDKGIFALEKKTRPGSPRETRTKENVARVKRLVEDNPQMTTRGPEDDWEALFSLKKDKIRLKDCLLMWDNA
;
A
#
# COMPACT_ATOMS: atom_id res chain seq x y z
N THR A 1 -3.43 -3.34 -21.77
CA THR A 1 -3.34 -1.88 -21.54
C THR A 1 -2.01 -1.39 -22.08
N PRO A 2 -1.95 -0.25 -22.81
CA PRO A 2 -0.69 0.29 -23.30
C PRO A 2 0.29 0.56 -22.15
N ASP A 3 1.59 0.32 -22.38
CA ASP A 3 2.62 0.62 -21.39
C ASP A 3 3.04 2.10 -21.47
N PHE A 4 2.23 2.94 -20.83
CA PHE A 4 2.46 4.37 -20.77
C PHE A 4 3.73 4.76 -20.02
N ARG A 5 4.19 3.92 -19.08
CA ARG A 5 5.34 4.24 -18.22
C ARG A 5 6.66 4.08 -18.96
N SER A 6 6.77 3.03 -19.78
CA SER A 6 7.91 2.86 -20.68
C SER A 6 7.97 3.96 -21.74
N TYR A 7 6.84 4.29 -22.36
CA TYR A 7 6.76 5.42 -23.29
C TYR A 7 7.18 6.73 -22.63
N PHE A 8 6.65 7.02 -21.44
CA PHE A 8 6.99 8.22 -20.69
C PHE A 8 8.49 8.32 -20.39
N LEU A 9 9.13 7.20 -19.97
CA LEU A 9 10.57 7.15 -19.72
C LEU A 9 11.39 7.51 -20.97
N ILE A 10 11.07 6.92 -22.11
CA ILE A 10 11.78 7.19 -23.38
C ILE A 10 11.65 8.68 -23.75
N ARG A 11 10.46 9.25 -23.62
CA ARG A 11 10.20 10.65 -24.00
C ARG A 11 10.91 11.65 -23.07
N ILE A 12 10.97 11.36 -21.77
CA ILE A 12 11.76 12.17 -20.82
C ILE A 12 13.27 12.09 -21.14
N LYS A 13 13.78 10.90 -21.51
CA LYS A 13 15.19 10.76 -21.93
C LYS A 13 15.51 11.51 -23.22
N LEU A 14 14.51 11.73 -24.09
CA LEU A 14 14.60 12.59 -25.26
C LEU A 14 14.33 14.08 -24.94
N ALA A 15 14.40 14.47 -23.67
CA ALA A 15 14.25 15.84 -23.18
C ALA A 15 12.89 16.51 -23.51
N ARG A 16 11.82 15.72 -23.63
CA ARG A 16 10.46 16.27 -23.73
C ARG A 16 9.91 16.66 -22.36
N THR A 17 9.08 17.68 -22.32
CA THR A 17 8.42 18.13 -21.09
C THR A 17 7.24 17.22 -20.75
N VAL A 18 6.89 17.14 -19.47
CA VAL A 18 5.75 16.33 -19.00
C VAL A 18 4.43 16.75 -19.67
N ASN A 19 4.24 18.05 -19.92
CA ASN A 19 3.03 18.58 -20.54
C ASN A 19 2.90 18.18 -22.01
N GLU A 20 3.99 18.23 -22.77
CA GLU A 20 3.99 17.72 -24.16
C GLU A 20 3.64 16.24 -24.21
N ILE A 21 4.25 15.44 -23.32
CA ILE A 21 3.98 14.00 -23.27
C ILE A 21 2.53 13.72 -22.87
N TYR A 22 1.97 14.49 -21.94
CA TYR A 22 0.56 14.39 -21.57
C TYR A 22 -0.38 14.72 -22.74
N GLY A 23 -0.09 15.77 -23.51
CA GLY A 23 -0.86 16.13 -24.71
C GLY A 23 -0.85 15.01 -25.76
N ASP A 24 0.32 14.41 -26.01
CA ASP A 24 0.45 13.27 -26.92
C ASP A 24 -0.36 12.06 -26.44
N LEU A 25 -0.27 11.73 -25.15
CA LEU A 25 -1.00 10.61 -24.56
C LEU A 25 -2.50 10.83 -24.55
N LEU A 26 -2.96 12.03 -24.24
CA LEU A 26 -4.38 12.38 -24.19
C LEU A 26 -5.01 12.39 -25.60
N SER A 27 -4.28 12.88 -26.61
CA SER A 27 -4.75 12.86 -28.00
C SER A 27 -4.78 11.46 -28.60
N THR A 28 -3.84 10.59 -28.22
CA THR A 28 -3.75 9.22 -28.75
C THR A 28 -4.65 8.23 -28.01
N PHE A 29 -4.78 8.36 -26.68
CA PHE A 29 -5.46 7.41 -25.81
C PHE A 29 -6.37 8.09 -24.78
N PRO A 30 -7.42 8.82 -25.19
CA PRO A 30 -8.23 9.65 -24.29
C PRO A 30 -8.82 8.87 -23.11
N ASP A 31 -9.35 7.67 -23.34
CA ASP A 31 -10.02 6.87 -22.29
C ASP A 31 -9.05 6.13 -21.35
N SER A 32 -7.80 5.95 -21.78
CA SER A 32 -6.78 5.19 -21.03
C SER A 32 -5.62 6.06 -20.56
N CYS A 33 -5.64 7.36 -20.88
CA CYS A 33 -4.57 8.29 -20.58
C CYS A 33 -4.33 8.38 -19.07
N PRO A 34 -3.09 8.19 -18.59
CA PRO A 34 -2.76 8.48 -17.21
C PRO A 34 -2.98 9.96 -16.91
N GLY A 35 -3.57 10.26 -15.75
CA GLY A 35 -3.69 11.65 -15.31
C GLY A 35 -2.33 12.33 -15.13
N LEU A 36 -2.31 13.66 -15.30
CA LEU A 36 -1.08 14.47 -15.22
C LEU A 36 -0.29 14.26 -13.92
N SER A 37 -0.99 14.10 -12.79
CA SER A 37 -0.38 13.80 -11.48
C SER A 37 0.38 12.48 -11.45
N THR A 38 -0.06 11.49 -12.23
CA THR A 38 0.64 10.20 -12.36
C THR A 38 1.94 10.38 -13.12
N LEU A 39 1.94 11.17 -14.20
CA LEU A 39 3.14 11.47 -14.98
C LEU A 39 4.17 12.26 -14.16
N GLN A 40 3.73 13.26 -13.38
CA GLN A 40 4.60 14.01 -12.46
C GLN A 40 5.23 13.10 -11.39
N ARG A 41 4.46 12.14 -10.86
CA ARG A 41 5.00 11.15 -9.94
C ARG A 41 6.08 10.30 -10.61
N TRP A 42 5.84 9.83 -11.83
CA TRP A 42 6.83 9.05 -12.58
C TRP A 42 8.09 9.86 -12.89
N HIS A 43 7.96 11.14 -13.23
CA HIS A 43 9.09 12.04 -13.42
C HIS A 43 9.96 12.10 -12.17
N THR A 44 9.35 12.32 -11.02
CA THR A 44 10.04 12.37 -9.72
C THR A 44 10.71 11.04 -9.37
N GLU A 45 10.07 9.91 -9.70
CA GLU A 45 10.65 8.58 -9.52
C GLU A 45 11.88 8.38 -10.42
N PHE A 46 11.82 8.80 -11.68
CA PHE A 46 12.93 8.72 -12.63
C PHE A 46 14.09 9.64 -12.29
N ASP A 47 13.83 10.85 -11.81
CA ASP A 47 14.85 11.76 -11.29
C ASP A 47 15.62 11.15 -10.11
N LYS A 48 14.93 10.32 -9.31
CA LYS A 48 15.51 9.55 -8.21
C LYS A 48 16.18 8.24 -8.64
N GLY A 49 16.26 7.97 -9.95
CA GLY A 49 16.84 6.74 -10.49
C GLY A 49 15.96 5.48 -10.33
N ILE A 50 14.68 5.64 -10.02
CA ILE A 50 13.75 4.53 -9.82
C ILE A 50 13.08 4.16 -11.14
N PHE A 51 13.67 3.23 -11.88
CA PHE A 51 13.19 2.80 -13.21
C PHE A 51 12.29 1.56 -13.18
N ALA A 52 11.65 1.25 -12.06
CA ALA A 52 10.71 0.13 -12.01
C ALA A 52 9.56 0.37 -13.00
N LEU A 53 9.53 -0.38 -14.10
CA LEU A 53 8.48 -0.30 -15.14
C LEU A 53 7.27 -1.16 -14.76
N GLU A 54 7.50 -2.22 -13.99
CA GLU A 54 6.44 -3.11 -13.56
C GLU A 54 5.60 -2.50 -12.44
N LYS A 55 4.28 -2.74 -12.54
CA LYS A 55 3.36 -2.45 -11.45
C LYS A 55 3.70 -3.39 -10.29
N LYS A 56 4.37 -2.86 -9.26
CA LYS A 56 4.65 -3.63 -8.04
C LYS A 56 3.37 -4.29 -7.56
N THR A 57 3.37 -5.62 -7.51
CA THR A 57 2.32 -6.39 -6.84
C THR A 57 2.24 -5.85 -5.41
N ARG A 58 1.10 -5.27 -5.04
CA ARG A 58 0.90 -4.87 -3.65
C ARG A 58 0.97 -6.17 -2.85
N PRO A 59 1.89 -6.31 -1.88
CA PRO A 59 1.87 -7.47 -1.02
C PRO A 59 0.46 -7.50 -0.41
N GLY A 60 -0.23 -8.63 -0.62
CA GLY A 60 -1.47 -8.88 0.10
C GLY A 60 -1.21 -8.81 1.60
N SER A 61 -2.26 -8.68 2.40
CA SER A 61 -2.11 -8.81 3.85
C SER A 61 -1.37 -10.12 4.15
N PRO A 62 -0.27 -10.11 4.92
CA PRO A 62 0.49 -11.33 5.21
C PRO A 62 -0.47 -12.37 5.80
N ARG A 63 -0.69 -13.50 5.10
CA ARG A 63 -1.59 -14.56 5.59
C ARG A 63 -1.07 -15.20 6.88
N GLU A 64 0.23 -15.10 7.13
CA GLU A 64 0.94 -15.54 8.33
C GLU A 64 0.48 -14.81 9.60
N THR A 65 -0.22 -13.68 9.45
CA THR A 65 -0.87 -12.95 10.54
C THR A 65 -1.90 -13.78 11.30
N ARG A 66 -2.69 -14.59 10.58
CA ARG A 66 -3.90 -15.26 11.10
C ARG A 66 -3.62 -16.73 11.41
N THR A 67 -2.55 -17.00 12.15
CA THR A 67 -2.30 -18.34 12.70
C THR A 67 -3.29 -18.63 13.83
N LYS A 68 -3.67 -19.90 14.00
CA LYS A 68 -4.54 -20.33 15.11
C LYS A 68 -3.92 -19.98 16.48
N GLU A 69 -2.60 -19.96 16.55
CA GLU A 69 -1.82 -19.57 17.72
C GLU A 69 -2.00 -18.09 18.07
N ASN A 70 -1.85 -17.19 17.09
CA ASN A 70 -2.06 -15.75 17.31
C ASN A 70 -3.51 -15.45 17.71
N VAL A 71 -4.47 -16.13 17.09
CA VAL A 71 -5.90 -16.01 17.45
C VAL A 71 -6.16 -16.50 18.87
N ALA A 72 -5.59 -17.64 19.27
CA ALA A 72 -5.73 -18.17 20.62
C ALA A 72 -5.08 -17.25 21.68
N ARG A 73 -3.93 -16.66 21.35
CA ARG A 73 -3.21 -15.72 22.23
C ARG A 73 -4.02 -14.44 22.45
N VAL A 74 -4.57 -13.86 21.39
CA VAL A 74 -5.45 -12.67 21.49
C VAL A 74 -6.73 -13.00 22.26
N LYS A 75 -7.32 -14.19 22.05
CA LYS A 75 -8.50 -14.62 22.83
C LYS A 75 -8.23 -14.69 24.33
N ARG A 76 -7.13 -15.32 24.74
CA ARG A 76 -6.75 -15.41 26.16
C ARG A 76 -6.52 -14.04 26.78
N LEU A 77 -5.86 -13.13 26.05
CA LEU A 77 -5.64 -11.75 26.52
C LEU A 77 -6.95 -11.00 26.80
N VAL A 78 -7.99 -11.22 25.98
CA VAL A 78 -9.30 -10.60 26.16
C VAL A 78 -10.11 -11.29 27.26
N GLU A 79 -10.01 -12.62 27.38
CA GLU A 79 -10.65 -13.40 28.44
C GLU A 79 -10.06 -13.08 29.83
N ASP A 80 -8.74 -12.92 29.92
CA ASP A 80 -8.04 -12.58 31.15
C ASP A 80 -8.25 -11.11 31.57
N ASN A 81 -8.59 -10.22 30.63
CA ASN A 81 -8.88 -8.81 30.91
C ASN A 81 -10.17 -8.33 30.23
N PRO A 82 -11.35 -8.64 30.79
CA PRO A 82 -12.64 -8.31 30.18
C PRO A 82 -12.95 -6.80 30.10
N GLN A 83 -12.14 -5.94 30.74
CA GLN A 83 -12.21 -4.49 30.62
C GLN A 83 -11.36 -3.93 29.46
N MET A 84 -10.59 -4.78 28.75
CA MET A 84 -9.90 -4.39 27.52
C MET A 84 -10.93 -4.08 26.45
N THR A 85 -11.29 -2.81 26.36
CA THR A 85 -12.05 -2.27 25.24
C THR A 85 -11.09 -1.91 24.12
N THR A 86 -11.58 -1.80 22.88
CA THR A 86 -10.83 -1.33 21.70
C THR A 86 -10.29 0.11 21.82
N ARG A 87 -10.45 0.75 22.99
CA ARG A 87 -10.06 2.11 23.35
C ARG A 87 -9.50 2.21 24.79
N GLY A 88 -8.74 1.20 25.24
CA GLY A 88 -8.10 1.21 26.57
C GLY A 88 -6.84 2.09 26.67
N PRO A 89 -6.47 2.53 27.90
CA PRO A 89 -5.32 3.41 28.17
C PRO A 89 -3.98 2.77 27.77
N GLU A 90 -3.00 3.63 27.46
CA GLU A 90 -1.72 3.33 26.78
C GLU A 90 -0.89 2.16 27.36
N ASP A 91 -1.12 1.77 28.61
CA ASP A 91 -0.37 0.73 29.31
C ASP A 91 -0.69 -0.71 28.85
N ASP A 92 -1.89 -0.97 28.32
CA ASP A 92 -2.27 -2.30 27.78
C ASP A 92 -1.62 -2.60 26.42
N TRP A 93 -1.00 -1.60 25.80
CA TRP A 93 -0.49 -1.68 24.43
C TRP A 93 0.88 -2.35 24.33
N GLU A 94 1.69 -2.39 25.39
CA GLU A 94 3.03 -3.04 25.39
C GLU A 94 2.96 -4.55 25.09
N ALA A 95 1.93 -5.24 25.61
CA ALA A 95 1.70 -6.66 25.31
C ALA A 95 1.33 -6.91 23.84
N LEU A 96 0.59 -5.99 23.21
CA LEU A 96 0.27 -6.00 21.79
C LEU A 96 1.43 -5.51 20.91
N PHE A 97 2.29 -4.64 21.42
CA PHE A 97 3.51 -4.19 20.75
C PHE A 97 4.51 -5.34 20.55
N SER A 98 4.52 -6.33 21.44
CA SER A 98 5.28 -7.56 21.23
C SER A 98 4.79 -8.39 20.02
N LEU A 99 3.52 -8.24 19.61
CA LEU A 99 2.93 -8.81 18.38
C LEU A 99 3.18 -7.94 17.13
N LYS A 100 3.46 -6.64 17.29
CA LYS A 100 3.86 -5.73 16.19
C LYS A 100 5.19 -6.11 15.53
N LYS A 101 6.01 -6.95 16.19
CA LYS A 101 7.26 -7.49 15.61
C LYS A 101 6.99 -8.27 14.31
N ASP A 102 5.78 -8.81 14.15
CA ASP A 102 5.35 -9.58 12.98
C ASP A 102 4.60 -8.76 11.91
N LYS A 103 4.73 -7.42 11.90
CA LYS A 103 4.22 -6.52 10.83
C LYS A 103 2.70 -6.60 10.55
N ILE A 104 1.89 -6.79 11.58
CA ILE A 104 0.43 -6.75 11.44
C ILE A 104 -0.06 -5.36 11.84
N ARG A 105 -0.76 -4.64 10.94
CA ARG A 105 -1.36 -3.35 11.29
C ARG A 105 -2.67 -3.60 12.03
N LEU A 106 -2.87 -2.91 13.14
CA LEU A 106 -4.00 -3.10 14.05
C LEU A 106 -5.39 -2.96 13.39
N LYS A 107 -5.50 -2.10 12.36
CA LYS A 107 -6.71 -1.99 11.53
C LYS A 107 -7.09 -3.29 10.81
N ASP A 108 -6.09 -4.11 10.49
CA ASP A 108 -6.27 -5.38 9.81
C ASP A 108 -6.76 -6.46 10.82
N CYS A 109 -6.55 -6.26 12.13
CA CYS A 109 -7.13 -7.10 13.20
C CYS A 109 -8.62 -6.79 13.43
N LEU A 110 -9.02 -5.51 13.39
CA LEU A 110 -10.41 -5.08 13.56
C LEU A 110 -11.32 -5.60 12.44
N LEU A 111 -10.84 -5.60 11.20
CA LEU A 111 -11.54 -6.19 10.04
C LEU A 111 -11.81 -7.71 10.18
N MET A 112 -11.14 -8.42 11.09
CA MET A 112 -11.35 -9.85 11.32
C MET A 112 -12.59 -10.16 12.19
N TRP A 113 -13.17 -9.15 12.86
CA TRP A 113 -14.31 -9.34 13.77
C TRP A 113 -15.66 -9.06 13.08
N ASP A 114 -15.73 -8.15 12.11
CA ASP A 114 -16.99 -7.75 11.47
C ASP A 114 -17.54 -8.72 10.39
N ASN A 115 -16.94 -9.90 10.19
CA ASN A 115 -17.40 -10.91 9.23
C ASN A 115 -17.55 -12.32 9.85
N ALA A 116 -17.88 -12.39 11.14
CA ALA A 116 -18.23 -13.64 11.84
C ALA A 116 -19.74 -13.71 12.10
#